data_AF-A0A941WRP4-F1
#
_entry.id   AF-A0A941WRP4-F1
#
_cell.length_a   1.000
_cell.length_b   1.000
_cell.length_c   1.000
_cell.angle_alpha   90.00
_cell.angle_beta   90.00
_cell.angle_gamma   90.00
#
_symmetry.space_group_name_H-M   'P 1'
#
loop_
_entity.id
_entity.type
_entity.pdbx_description
1 polymer ?
#
loop_
_entity_poly.entity_id
_entity_poly.type
_entity_poly.pdbx_seq_one_letter_code
_entity_poly.pdbx_strand_id
1 'polypeptide(L)'
;MHRGTVFIITKDKNNNFEVQKSTEFNGGMGIDCLGKVIYEKLRDLKETLLFDAMIRDFDEEHFKYFDEVMTYVADSQERPFIDKDERSFFEYALKDSQFKFFKDDNEEYIYTSDSNYIKNMSDENITIVCSNGNYSLKPNQILIADYNECINNTKMTFGKNIDKMVKVDDLETREYIPTQKQKVIFDSVIETLEAFNYGVYTISENGMINGMEIETWTNEGVNMIHLIQFYEDFTDIYDVEKINKQIEEIADNFSVDDEIDLHRESCDYRQSFSIKDSLEDFEEYEKKLKEMSKEFLNKYHKILYEKFIKSVDKEESKNEINY
;
A
#
# COMPACT_ATOMS: atom_id res chain seq x y z
N MET A 1 22.93 -8.22 -6.42
CA MET A 1 23.81 -7.04 -6.58
C MET A 1 22.95 -5.87 -6.19
N HIS A 2 23.11 -5.35 -4.97
CA HIS A 2 22.18 -4.38 -4.37
C HIS A 2 22.46 -2.98 -4.93
N ARG A 3 21.50 -2.38 -5.60
CA ARG A 3 21.63 -1.07 -6.26
C ARG A 3 21.12 0.06 -5.38
N GLY A 4 21.53 1.29 -5.65
CA GLY A 4 21.04 2.42 -4.87
C GLY A 4 21.05 3.76 -5.57
N THR A 5 20.12 4.61 -5.15
CA THR A 5 19.96 5.98 -5.65
C THR A 5 19.88 6.97 -4.49
N VAL A 6 20.39 8.17 -4.71
CA VAL A 6 20.46 9.24 -3.70
C VAL A 6 19.63 10.42 -4.16
N PHE A 7 18.84 11.00 -3.25
CA PHE A 7 17.95 12.13 -3.50
C PHE A 7 18.16 13.21 -2.44
N ILE A 8 18.09 14.47 -2.86
CA ILE A 8 17.80 15.59 -1.97
C ILE A 8 16.54 16.32 -2.45
N ILE A 9 15.71 16.74 -1.50
CA ILE A 9 14.52 17.54 -1.77
C ILE A 9 14.74 18.96 -1.24
N THR A 10 14.64 19.95 -2.11
CA THR A 10 14.92 21.36 -1.84
C THR A 10 13.74 22.22 -2.29
N LYS A 11 13.91 23.54 -2.26
CA LYS A 11 13.02 24.48 -2.96
C LYS A 11 13.81 25.37 -3.91
N ASP A 12 13.23 25.66 -5.06
CA ASP A 12 13.76 26.60 -6.04
C ASP A 12 13.61 28.07 -5.57
N LYS A 13 14.10 29.01 -6.38
CA LYS A 13 14.00 30.46 -6.08
C LYS A 13 12.55 30.98 -6.05
N ASN A 14 11.61 30.21 -6.60
CA ASN A 14 10.19 30.52 -6.64
C ASN A 14 9.41 29.80 -5.54
N ASN A 15 10.10 29.15 -4.59
CA ASN A 15 9.52 28.37 -3.50
C ASN A 15 8.76 27.11 -3.94
N ASN A 16 8.98 26.63 -5.17
CA ASN A 16 8.51 25.32 -5.62
C ASN A 16 9.48 24.25 -5.12
N PHE A 17 8.99 23.05 -4.82
CA PHE A 17 9.89 21.96 -4.50
C PHE A 17 10.78 21.62 -5.71
N GLU A 18 12.01 21.21 -5.45
CA GLU A 18 12.96 20.71 -6.45
C GLU A 18 13.59 19.42 -5.90
N VAL A 19 13.85 18.46 -6.78
CA VAL A 19 14.62 17.26 -6.42
C VAL A 19 15.83 17.09 -7.28
N GLN A 20 16.94 16.84 -6.60
CA GLN A 20 18.18 16.44 -7.24
C GLN A 20 18.41 14.97 -6.93
N LYS A 21 18.76 14.21 -7.95
CA LYS A 21 18.96 12.77 -7.87
C LYS A 21 20.25 12.35 -8.56
N SER A 22 20.93 11.38 -7.97
CA SER A 22 22.05 10.68 -8.61
C SER A 22 21.59 9.72 -9.71
N THR A 23 22.48 9.36 -10.62
CA THR A 23 22.38 8.08 -11.33
C THR A 23 22.36 6.89 -10.36
N GLU A 24 21.96 5.73 -10.86
CA GLU A 24 21.88 4.50 -10.07
C GLU A 24 23.28 3.89 -9.87
N PHE A 25 23.65 3.67 -8.61
CA PHE A 25 24.88 2.99 -8.24
C PHE A 25 24.72 1.47 -8.25
N ASN A 26 25.58 0.78 -9.00
CA ASN A 26 25.54 -0.67 -9.15
C ASN A 26 26.45 -1.39 -8.13
N GLY A 27 25.84 -1.89 -7.04
CA GLY A 27 26.46 -2.88 -6.16
C GLY A 27 26.73 -2.40 -4.72
N GLY A 28 26.36 -3.23 -3.74
CA GLY A 28 26.68 -2.98 -2.33
C GLY A 28 26.00 -1.76 -1.72
N MET A 29 24.88 -1.30 -2.28
CA MET A 29 24.21 -0.08 -1.83
C MET A 29 23.22 -0.28 -0.67
N GLY A 30 23.13 -1.50 -0.13
CA GLY A 30 22.41 -1.72 1.12
C GLY A 30 23.09 -0.99 2.28
N ILE A 31 22.31 -0.64 3.31
CA ILE A 31 22.78 0.16 4.45
C ILE A 31 24.01 -0.43 5.16
N ASP A 32 24.17 -1.75 5.16
CA ASP A 32 25.30 -2.44 5.80
C ASP A 32 26.60 -2.41 4.97
N CYS A 33 26.58 -1.80 3.78
CA CYS A 33 27.70 -1.73 2.84
C CYS A 33 28.01 -0.28 2.48
N LEU A 34 28.12 0.04 1.19
CA LEU A 34 28.38 1.40 0.70
C LEU A 34 27.20 2.35 0.98
N GLY A 35 26.02 1.79 1.26
CA GLY A 35 24.86 2.50 1.78
C GLY A 35 25.13 3.31 3.06
N LYS A 36 25.95 2.78 3.99
CA LYS A 36 26.33 3.52 5.20
C LYS A 36 27.15 4.77 4.87
N VAL A 37 28.09 4.63 3.94
CA VAL A 37 29.00 5.71 3.54
C VAL A 37 28.19 6.83 2.90
N ILE A 38 27.27 6.50 2.00
CA ILE A 38 26.43 7.52 1.34
C ILE A 38 25.46 8.18 2.33
N TYR A 39 24.91 7.43 3.28
CA TYR A 39 24.09 7.98 4.37
C TYR A 39 24.89 8.98 5.22
N GLU A 40 26.14 8.66 5.59
CA GLU A 40 26.99 9.56 6.37
C GLU A 40 27.33 10.84 5.59
N LYS A 41 27.67 10.72 4.30
CA LYS A 41 27.89 11.87 3.42
C LYS A 41 26.64 12.74 3.30
N LEU A 42 25.47 12.14 3.10
CA LEU A 42 24.19 12.84 3.08
C LEU A 42 23.89 13.53 4.40
N ARG A 43 24.14 12.87 5.54
CA ARG A 43 23.91 13.47 6.87
C ARG A 43 24.73 14.74 7.05
N ASP A 44 25.98 14.71 6.60
CA ASP A 44 26.92 15.81 6.78
C ASP A 44 26.76 16.92 5.70
N LEU A 45 26.01 16.65 4.62
CA LEU A 45 25.66 17.61 3.58
C LEU A 45 24.79 18.75 4.14
N LYS A 46 25.32 19.97 4.20
CA LYS A 46 24.58 21.15 4.67
C LYS A 46 24.17 22.11 3.56
N GLU A 47 24.86 22.05 2.43
CA GLU A 47 24.63 22.96 1.31
C GLU A 47 24.24 22.18 0.08
N THR A 48 23.08 22.51 -0.49
CA THR A 48 22.48 21.82 -1.64
C THR A 48 23.38 21.86 -2.87
N LEU A 49 24.10 22.97 -3.07
CA LEU A 49 25.06 23.15 -4.16
C LEU A 49 26.24 22.15 -4.13
N LEU A 50 26.49 21.51 -2.98
CA LEU A 50 27.55 20.51 -2.82
C LEU A 50 27.08 19.08 -3.12
N PHE A 51 25.80 18.89 -3.45
CA PHE A 51 25.25 17.56 -3.71
C PHE A 51 25.92 16.87 -4.90
N ASP A 52 26.07 17.55 -6.04
CA ASP A 52 26.77 17.01 -7.22
C ASP A 52 28.22 16.63 -6.91
N ALA A 53 28.95 17.48 -6.19
CA ALA A 53 30.31 17.17 -5.75
C ALA A 53 30.34 15.94 -4.84
N MET A 54 29.41 15.83 -3.88
CA MET A 54 29.31 14.70 -2.98
C MET A 54 29.06 13.37 -3.73
N ILE A 55 28.19 13.40 -4.75
CA ILE A 55 27.88 12.23 -5.59
C ILE A 55 29.10 11.83 -6.43
N ARG A 56 29.78 12.79 -7.08
CA ARG A 56 30.99 12.54 -7.86
C ARG A 56 32.13 11.99 -7.01
N ASP A 57 32.36 12.55 -5.82
CA ASP A 57 33.39 12.07 -4.90
C ASP A 57 33.12 10.63 -4.47
N PHE A 58 31.86 10.29 -4.19
CA PHE A 58 31.46 8.93 -3.84
C PHE A 58 31.63 7.95 -5.02
N ASP A 59 31.24 8.35 -6.24
CA ASP A 59 31.47 7.56 -7.44
C ASP A 59 32.98 7.32 -7.69
N GLU A 60 33.81 8.36 -7.66
CA GLU A 60 35.26 8.25 -7.89
C GLU A 60 35.95 7.32 -6.87
N GLU A 61 35.50 7.37 -5.62
CA GLU A 61 36.02 6.53 -4.52
C GLU A 61 35.67 5.05 -4.69
N HIS A 62 34.49 4.72 -5.22
CA HIS A 62 33.92 3.37 -5.10
C HIS A 62 33.60 2.67 -6.41
N PHE A 63 33.28 3.40 -7.48
CA PHE A 63 32.68 2.86 -8.69
C PHE A 63 33.38 3.31 -9.98
N LYS A 64 33.72 4.61 -10.08
CA LYS A 64 34.40 5.26 -11.21
C LYS A 64 33.59 5.20 -12.52
N TYR A 65 32.28 5.36 -12.41
CA TYR A 65 31.36 5.32 -13.55
C TYR A 65 31.12 6.67 -14.22
N PHE A 66 31.65 7.77 -13.65
CA PHE A 66 31.38 9.16 -14.05
C PHE A 66 29.90 9.52 -13.89
N ASP A 67 29.36 9.21 -12.72
CA ASP A 67 27.96 9.42 -12.41
C ASP A 67 27.55 10.91 -12.45
N GLU A 68 26.32 11.16 -12.89
CA GLU A 68 25.75 12.48 -13.10
C GLU A 68 24.62 12.76 -12.08
N VAL A 69 24.48 14.02 -11.68
CA VAL A 69 23.30 14.49 -10.95
C VAL A 69 22.31 15.13 -11.90
N MET A 70 21.08 14.64 -11.82
CA MET A 70 19.93 15.17 -12.54
C MET A 70 19.09 16.01 -11.59
N THR A 71 18.66 17.18 -12.05
CA THR A 71 17.77 18.07 -11.30
C THR A 71 16.39 18.08 -11.94
N TYR A 72 15.38 17.93 -11.10
CA TYR A 72 13.98 17.86 -11.47
C TYR A 72 13.22 18.93 -10.70
N VAL A 73 12.38 19.70 -11.37
CA VAL A 73 11.38 20.49 -10.64
C VAL A 73 10.42 19.49 -10.03
N ALA A 74 10.34 19.47 -8.70
CA ALA A 74 9.34 18.65 -8.05
C ALA A 74 8.03 19.38 -8.27
N ASP A 75 7.19 18.81 -9.13
CA ASP A 75 5.85 19.28 -9.30
C ASP A 75 5.17 19.08 -7.94
N SER A 76 5.03 20.17 -7.18
CA SER A 76 4.26 20.15 -5.95
C SER A 76 2.84 19.86 -6.39
N GLN A 77 2.42 18.61 -6.29
CA GLN A 77 1.05 18.24 -6.62
C GLN A 77 0.14 18.72 -5.48
N GLU A 78 -0.02 20.04 -5.36
CA GLU A 78 -0.98 20.70 -4.49
C GLU A 78 -2.41 20.53 -5.02
N ARG A 79 -2.56 20.14 -6.28
CA ARG A 79 -3.86 20.05 -6.95
C ARG A 79 -4.26 18.60 -7.13
N PRO A 80 -5.15 18.05 -6.29
CA PRO A 80 -5.92 16.90 -6.71
C PRO A 80 -6.55 17.20 -8.06
N PHE A 81 -6.31 16.35 -9.06
CA PHE A 81 -7.10 16.37 -10.27
C PHE A 81 -8.52 15.99 -9.87
N ILE A 82 -9.48 16.84 -10.25
CA ILE A 82 -10.90 16.56 -10.13
C ILE A 82 -11.33 16.14 -11.54
N ASP A 83 -11.62 14.85 -11.72
CA ASP A 83 -12.14 14.39 -13.01
C ASP A 83 -13.57 14.90 -13.25
N LYS A 84 -14.08 14.60 -14.45
CA LYS A 84 -15.46 14.87 -14.88
C LYS A 84 -16.54 14.30 -13.94
N ASP A 85 -16.18 13.43 -13.00
CA ASP A 85 -17.07 12.79 -12.02
C ASP A 85 -16.79 13.30 -10.58
N GLU A 86 -16.15 14.47 -10.42
CA GLU A 86 -15.83 15.15 -9.15
C GLU A 86 -14.88 14.39 -8.20
N ARG A 87 -14.12 13.41 -8.70
CA ARG A 87 -13.19 12.64 -7.88
C ARG A 87 -11.85 13.35 -7.78
N SER A 88 -11.37 13.62 -6.57
CA SER A 88 -10.02 14.11 -6.30
C SER A 88 -9.01 12.96 -6.31
N PHE A 89 -8.00 13.02 -7.18
CA PHE A 89 -6.90 12.07 -7.21
C PHE A 89 -5.56 12.74 -7.51
N PHE A 90 -4.50 12.15 -6.96
CA PHE A 90 -3.12 12.54 -7.25
C PHE A 90 -2.60 11.67 -8.39
N GLU A 91 -1.79 12.24 -9.28
CA GLU A 91 -1.43 11.64 -10.56
C GLU A 91 -0.73 10.26 -10.44
N TYR A 92 -0.07 9.97 -9.33
CA TYR A 92 0.59 8.69 -9.08
C TYR A 92 -0.38 7.50 -8.95
N ALA A 93 -1.68 7.73 -8.73
CA ALA A 93 -2.71 6.70 -8.56
C ALA A 93 -3.22 6.06 -9.87
N LEU A 94 -2.71 6.48 -11.04
CA LEU A 94 -3.26 6.10 -12.35
C LEU A 94 -2.60 4.88 -13.02
N LYS A 95 -1.49 4.32 -12.52
CA LYS A 95 -0.85 3.11 -13.11
C LYS A 95 -0.02 2.32 -12.10
N ASP A 96 -0.15 0.99 -12.18
CA ASP A 96 0.62 -0.07 -11.48
C ASP A 96 2.14 0.11 -11.65
N SER A 97 2.76 0.88 -10.75
CA SER A 97 4.18 0.76 -10.34
C SER A 97 4.63 2.00 -9.55
N GLN A 98 4.82 1.79 -8.24
CA GLN A 98 5.86 2.37 -7.37
C GLN A 98 5.96 3.90 -7.21
N PHE A 99 6.75 4.31 -6.23
CA PHE A 99 7.08 5.69 -5.83
C PHE A 99 7.55 6.59 -6.96
N LYS A 100 6.58 7.16 -7.68
CA LYS A 100 6.76 8.20 -8.67
C LYS A 100 7.01 9.53 -7.97
N PHE A 101 8.18 9.68 -7.36
CA PHE A 101 8.49 10.92 -6.67
C PHE A 101 8.56 12.10 -7.65
N PHE A 102 9.19 11.93 -8.83
CA PHE A 102 9.35 12.99 -9.82
C PHE A 102 9.33 12.43 -11.25
N LYS A 103 8.91 13.27 -12.19
CA LYS A 103 9.04 13.04 -13.63
C LYS A 103 10.29 13.77 -14.14
N ASP A 104 10.96 13.22 -15.15
CA ASP A 104 12.02 13.92 -15.87
C ASP A 104 11.46 14.96 -16.87
N ASP A 105 12.34 15.68 -17.55
CA ASP A 105 11.99 16.67 -18.58
C ASP A 105 11.22 16.06 -19.78
N ASN A 106 11.15 14.73 -19.88
CA ASN A 106 10.39 13.98 -20.88
C ASN A 106 9.06 13.41 -20.32
N GLU A 107 8.66 13.83 -19.11
CA GLU A 107 7.52 13.31 -18.36
C GLU A 107 7.63 11.83 -17.93
N GLU A 108 8.83 11.23 -18.02
CA GLU A 108 9.08 9.85 -17.61
C GLU A 108 9.35 9.78 -16.11
N TYR A 109 8.75 8.78 -15.45
CA TYR A 109 8.97 8.57 -14.03
C TYR A 109 10.37 8.02 -13.76
N ILE A 110 11.03 8.59 -12.77
CA ILE A 110 12.36 8.19 -12.36
C ILE A 110 12.34 6.77 -11.77
N TYR A 111 13.05 5.84 -12.41
CA TYR A 111 13.16 4.43 -12.02
C TYR A 111 13.88 4.21 -10.68
N THR A 112 13.43 3.18 -9.94
CA THR A 112 13.72 2.82 -8.55
C THR A 112 14.91 1.86 -8.42
N SER A 113 15.82 2.15 -7.48
CA SER A 113 16.87 1.21 -7.08
C SER A 113 16.44 0.38 -5.88
N ASP A 114 17.17 -0.72 -5.59
CA ASP A 114 16.93 -1.57 -4.42
C ASP A 114 16.97 -0.75 -3.11
N SER A 115 17.85 0.24 -2.97
CA SER A 115 17.82 1.20 -1.85
C SER A 115 17.81 2.67 -2.30
N ASN A 116 16.96 3.49 -1.69
CA ASN A 116 16.84 4.92 -1.96
C ASN A 116 17.16 5.72 -0.70
N TYR A 117 18.04 6.71 -0.82
CA TYR A 117 18.47 7.58 0.28
C TYR A 117 17.95 8.99 0.04
N ILE A 118 16.93 9.40 0.77
CA ILE A 118 16.16 10.63 0.50
C ILE A 118 16.36 11.61 1.65
N LYS A 119 17.02 12.75 1.39
CA LYS A 119 17.18 13.81 2.38
C LYS A 119 16.24 14.99 2.12
N ASN A 120 15.49 15.40 3.13
CA ASN A 120 14.75 16.67 3.08
C ASN A 120 15.69 17.82 3.42
N MET A 121 16.07 18.61 2.42
CA MET A 121 16.88 19.82 2.54
C MET A 121 16.02 21.11 2.44
N SER A 122 14.69 20.99 2.47
CA SER A 122 13.75 22.10 2.53
C SER A 122 13.49 22.56 3.97
N ASP A 123 12.73 23.64 4.13
CA ASP A 123 12.32 24.22 5.41
C ASP A 123 10.96 23.71 5.91
N GLU A 124 10.33 22.77 5.19
CA GLU A 124 9.00 22.23 5.51
C GLU A 124 9.02 20.70 5.67
N ASN A 125 8.01 20.15 6.34
CA ASN A 125 7.83 18.70 6.41
C ASN A 125 7.32 18.18 5.05
N ILE A 126 7.91 17.08 4.58
CA ILE A 126 7.53 16.43 3.32
C ILE A 126 6.84 15.11 3.65
N THR A 127 5.72 14.83 2.99
CA THR A 127 5.06 13.52 3.14
C THR A 127 5.64 12.56 2.10
N ILE A 128 6.14 11.42 2.58
CA ILE A 128 6.72 10.35 1.77
C ILE A 128 5.79 9.13 1.74
N VAL A 129 5.53 8.65 0.53
CA VAL A 129 4.51 7.69 0.04
C VAL A 129 4.49 6.22 0.47
N CYS A 130 5.38 5.65 1.29
CA CYS A 130 5.75 4.22 1.13
C CYS A 130 4.66 3.13 1.18
N SER A 131 4.97 1.92 0.66
CA SER A 131 3.99 0.80 0.63
C SER A 131 3.53 0.36 2.02
N ASN A 132 4.36 0.64 3.02
CA ASN A 132 4.12 0.38 4.43
C ASN A 132 3.64 1.61 5.22
N GLY A 133 3.28 2.71 4.54
CA GLY A 133 2.64 3.87 5.17
C GLY A 133 3.11 5.22 4.67
N ASN A 134 2.48 6.27 5.21
CA ASN A 134 2.85 7.66 4.92
C ASN A 134 3.77 8.19 6.02
N TYR A 135 4.89 8.77 5.63
CA TYR A 135 5.92 9.25 6.55
C TYR A 135 6.12 10.74 6.42
N SER A 136 6.03 11.47 7.54
CA SER A 136 6.40 12.89 7.57
C SER A 136 7.91 13.03 7.75
N LEU A 137 8.63 13.35 6.68
CA LEU A 137 10.07 13.63 6.66
C LEU A 137 10.33 15.11 6.98
N LYS A 138 10.83 15.40 8.18
CA LYS A 138 11.10 16.76 8.66
C LYS A 138 12.35 17.37 8.01
N PRO A 139 12.53 18.70 8.05
CA PRO A 139 13.74 19.35 7.58
C PRO A 139 15.03 18.70 8.13
N ASN A 140 15.99 18.49 7.24
CA ASN A 140 17.29 17.83 7.44
C ASN A 140 17.26 16.33 7.78
N GLN A 141 16.09 15.70 7.85
CA GLN A 141 15.99 14.26 8.05
C GLN A 141 16.30 13.49 6.77
N ILE A 142 16.74 12.25 6.96
CA ILE A 142 17.00 11.29 5.87
C ILE A 142 16.05 10.12 6.05
N LEU A 143 15.33 9.79 4.98
CA LEU A 143 14.58 8.56 4.84
C LEU A 143 15.38 7.57 3.98
N ILE A 144 15.43 6.32 4.40
CA ILE A 144 15.95 5.23 3.59
C ILE A 144 14.76 4.38 3.17
N ALA A 145 14.58 4.11 1.88
CA ALA A 145 13.60 3.14 1.41
C ALA A 145 14.34 1.95 0.82
N ASP A 146 13.94 0.74 1.16
CA ASP A 146 14.45 -0.50 0.55
C ASP A 146 13.31 -1.17 -0.21
N TYR A 147 13.51 -1.39 -1.50
CA TYR A 147 12.45 -1.77 -2.44
C TYR A 147 11.22 -0.85 -2.32
N ASN A 148 10.09 -1.40 -1.86
CA ASN A 148 8.83 -0.70 -1.72
C ASN A 148 8.60 -0.14 -0.30
N GLU A 149 9.39 -0.58 0.68
CA GLU A 149 9.18 -0.26 2.09
C GLU A 149 10.04 0.95 2.50
N CYS A 150 9.42 1.94 3.13
CA CYS A 150 10.16 2.97 3.84
C CYS A 150 10.77 2.31 5.07
N ILE A 151 12.08 2.21 5.09
CA ILE A 151 12.81 1.75 6.25
C ILE A 151 13.21 2.97 7.04
N ASN A 152 12.45 3.23 8.10
CA ASN A 152 13.06 3.86 9.25
C ASN A 152 12.81 3.08 10.55
N ASN A 153 13.72 2.13 10.75
CA ASN A 153 14.12 1.49 12.00
C ASN A 153 13.05 0.95 12.96
N THR A 154 12.09 0.14 12.50
CA THR A 154 11.43 -0.95 13.26
C THR A 154 10.53 -1.75 12.30
N LYS A 155 10.47 -3.08 12.16
CA LYS A 155 11.06 -4.27 12.79
C LYS A 155 10.83 -5.49 11.83
N MET A 156 11.69 -5.79 10.86
CA MET A 156 11.89 -7.14 10.29
C MET A 156 13.13 -7.19 9.38
N THR A 157 13.68 -8.39 9.20
CA THR A 157 15.12 -8.68 9.13
C THR A 157 15.73 -8.69 7.73
N PHE A 158 16.67 -7.78 7.46
CA PHE A 158 17.92 -8.19 6.82
C PHE A 158 18.52 -9.32 7.67
N GLY A 159 19.20 -10.30 7.07
CA GLY A 159 19.76 -11.44 7.80
C GLY A 159 20.70 -11.11 8.98
N LYS A 160 20.98 -9.82 9.28
CA LYS A 160 21.63 -9.32 10.51
C LYS A 160 21.05 -7.95 10.94
N ASN A 161 21.15 -7.67 12.24
CA ASN A 161 20.76 -6.38 12.84
C ASN A 161 21.62 -5.23 12.31
N ILE A 162 20.98 -4.08 12.03
CA ILE A 162 21.65 -2.82 11.67
C ILE A 162 22.65 -2.42 12.76
N ASP A 163 23.83 -1.96 12.34
CA ASP A 163 24.88 -1.46 13.23
C ASP A 163 24.36 -0.30 14.11
N LYS A 164 24.52 -0.42 15.43
CA LYS A 164 24.04 0.53 16.46
C LYS A 164 24.65 1.94 16.35
N MET A 165 25.62 2.15 15.46
CA MET A 165 26.27 3.44 15.23
C MET A 165 25.48 4.40 14.33
N VAL A 166 24.49 3.92 13.57
CA VAL A 166 23.63 4.80 12.75
C VAL A 166 22.58 5.45 13.65
N LYS A 167 22.66 6.78 13.83
CA LYS A 167 21.66 7.55 14.56
C LYS A 167 20.45 7.79 13.67
N VAL A 168 19.36 7.14 14.01
CA VAL A 168 18.09 7.22 13.29
C VAL A 168 17.18 8.25 13.96
N ASP A 169 16.55 9.11 13.16
CA ASP A 169 15.46 9.95 13.63
C ASP A 169 14.13 9.17 13.54
N ASP A 170 13.32 9.23 14.59
CA ASP A 170 11.96 8.67 14.55
C ASP A 170 11.09 9.49 13.59
N LEU A 171 10.55 8.83 12.56
CA LEU A 171 9.55 9.44 11.67
C LEU A 171 8.18 9.37 12.34
N GLU A 172 7.39 10.43 12.19
CA GLU A 172 5.98 10.38 12.57
C GLU A 172 5.24 9.54 11.52
N THR A 173 5.00 8.27 11.82
CA THR A 173 4.13 7.40 11.03
C THR A 173 2.70 7.91 11.15
N ARG A 174 2.02 8.05 10.02
CA ARG A 174 0.56 8.18 9.98
C ARG A 174 0.05 7.04 9.12
N GLU A 175 -0.87 6.26 9.68
CA GLU A 175 -1.62 5.22 8.97
C GLU A 175 -2.01 5.71 7.57
N TYR A 176 -2.07 4.80 6.60
CA TYR A 176 -2.52 5.19 5.27
C TYR A 176 -3.93 5.76 5.37
N ILE A 177 -4.10 6.94 4.78
CA ILE A 177 -5.38 7.64 4.76
C ILE A 177 -6.01 7.36 3.39
N PRO A 178 -6.95 6.40 3.28
CA PRO A 178 -7.64 6.17 2.02
C PRO A 178 -8.40 7.42 1.60
N THR A 179 -8.44 7.65 0.29
CA THR A 179 -9.29 8.68 -0.31
C THR A 179 -10.77 8.42 0.02
N GLN A 180 -11.61 9.45 -0.09
CA GLN A 180 -13.06 9.25 0.11
C GLN A 180 -13.64 8.20 -0.83
N LYS A 181 -13.17 8.15 -2.08
CA LYS A 181 -13.57 7.12 -3.05
C LYS A 181 -13.21 5.71 -2.57
N GLN A 182 -11.97 5.52 -2.12
CA GLN A 182 -11.49 4.23 -1.62
C GLN A 182 -12.25 3.79 -0.36
N LYS A 183 -12.56 4.72 0.55
CA LYS A 183 -13.44 4.45 1.69
C LYS A 183 -14.81 3.96 1.24
N VAL A 184 -15.45 4.68 0.31
CA VAL A 184 -16.77 4.30 -0.23
C VAL A 184 -16.73 2.92 -0.90
N ILE A 185 -15.68 2.63 -1.67
CA ILE A 185 -15.49 1.32 -2.30
C ILE A 185 -15.37 0.23 -1.22
N PHE A 186 -14.44 0.40 -0.29
CA PHE A 186 -14.15 -0.57 0.75
C PHE A 186 -15.36 -0.81 1.67
N ASP A 187 -16.02 0.25 2.11
CA ASP A 187 -17.26 0.17 2.90
C ASP A 187 -18.37 -0.56 2.13
N SER A 188 -18.45 -0.38 0.81
CA SER A 188 -19.45 -1.09 -0.01
C SER A 188 -19.10 -2.56 -0.21
N VAL A 189 -17.82 -2.92 -0.23
CA VAL A 189 -17.38 -4.33 -0.20
C VAL A 189 -17.81 -4.97 1.12
N ILE A 190 -17.51 -4.34 2.26
CA ILE A 190 -17.92 -4.83 3.58
C ILE A 190 -19.43 -5.04 3.64
N GLU A 191 -20.22 -4.03 3.29
CA GLU A 191 -21.68 -4.12 3.29
C GLU A 191 -22.21 -5.21 2.34
N THR A 192 -21.51 -5.48 1.23
CA THR A 192 -21.89 -6.54 0.30
C THR A 192 -21.72 -7.91 0.93
N LEU A 193 -20.57 -8.15 1.57
CA LEU A 193 -20.25 -9.39 2.27
C LEU A 193 -21.20 -9.61 3.47
N GLU A 194 -21.44 -8.56 4.25
CA GLU A 194 -22.43 -8.59 5.34
C GLU A 194 -23.84 -8.91 4.83
N ALA A 195 -24.22 -8.39 3.66
CA ALA A 195 -25.51 -8.72 3.06
C ALA A 195 -25.59 -10.18 2.57
N PHE A 196 -24.47 -10.88 2.39
CA PHE A 196 -24.41 -12.34 2.22
C PHE A 196 -24.31 -13.11 3.54
N ASN A 197 -24.48 -12.43 4.68
CA ASN A 197 -24.38 -12.95 6.05
C ASN A 197 -22.98 -13.42 6.44
N TYR A 198 -21.95 -12.76 5.92
CA TYR A 198 -20.58 -12.94 6.42
C TYR A 198 -20.23 -11.84 7.43
N GLY A 199 -19.62 -12.22 8.55
CA GLY A 199 -18.85 -11.30 9.38
C GLY A 199 -17.57 -10.91 8.64
N VAL A 200 -17.16 -9.64 8.74
CA VAL A 200 -15.96 -9.12 8.07
C VAL A 200 -15.04 -8.46 9.07
N TYR A 201 -13.78 -8.90 9.10
CA TYR A 201 -12.76 -8.39 10.01
C TYR A 201 -11.55 -7.92 9.22
N THR A 202 -11.23 -6.63 9.29
CA THR A 202 -10.10 -6.07 8.55
C THR A 202 -8.78 -6.54 9.14
N ILE A 203 -7.86 -6.96 8.27
CA ILE A 203 -6.49 -7.30 8.62
C ILE A 203 -5.63 -6.09 8.30
N SER A 204 -4.90 -5.61 9.30
CA SER A 204 -4.06 -4.43 9.17
C SER A 204 -2.62 -4.73 9.60
N GLU A 205 -1.67 -4.38 8.75
CA GLU A 205 -0.24 -4.45 9.03
C GLU A 205 0.40 -3.10 8.73
N ASN A 206 1.26 -2.61 9.63
CA ASN A 206 1.96 -1.34 9.49
C ASN A 206 1.05 -0.12 9.22
N GLY A 207 -0.19 -0.13 9.72
CA GLY A 207 -1.15 0.96 9.50
C GLY A 207 -1.78 0.96 8.11
N MET A 208 -1.66 -0.14 7.37
CA MET A 208 -2.28 -0.41 6.08
C MET A 208 -3.30 -1.53 6.26
N ILE A 209 -4.50 -1.41 5.68
CA ILE A 209 -5.41 -2.55 5.55
C ILE A 209 -4.89 -3.38 4.36
N ASN A 210 -4.40 -4.58 4.62
CA ASN A 210 -3.83 -5.46 3.59
C ASN A 210 -4.71 -6.69 3.31
N GLY A 211 -5.85 -6.81 4.00
CA GLY A 211 -6.78 -7.90 3.77
C GLY A 211 -8.02 -7.82 4.64
N MET A 212 -8.85 -8.84 4.53
CA MET A 212 -9.99 -9.09 5.38
C MET A 212 -10.17 -10.59 5.62
N GLU A 213 -10.59 -10.93 6.82
CA GLU A 213 -11.16 -12.22 7.15
C GLU A 213 -12.68 -12.13 6.98
N ILE A 214 -13.26 -13.11 6.29
CA ILE A 214 -14.71 -13.28 6.18
C ILE A 214 -15.11 -14.59 6.86
N GLU A 215 -16.13 -14.54 7.71
CA GLU A 215 -16.61 -15.75 8.39
C GLU A 215 -18.13 -15.89 8.36
N THR A 216 -18.60 -17.13 8.30
CA THR A 216 -20.03 -17.45 8.47
C THR A 216 -20.21 -18.90 8.91
N TRP A 217 -21.42 -19.25 9.34
CA TRP A 217 -21.71 -20.56 9.91
C TRP A 217 -22.42 -21.47 8.90
N THR A 218 -22.05 -22.76 8.90
CA THR A 218 -22.86 -23.80 8.27
C THR A 218 -24.16 -24.03 9.06
N ASN A 219 -25.11 -24.78 8.51
CA ASN A 219 -26.39 -25.03 9.19
C ASN A 219 -26.21 -25.90 10.44
N GLU A 220 -25.22 -26.81 10.43
CA GLU A 220 -24.88 -27.65 11.57
C GLU A 220 -23.84 -27.01 12.51
N GLY A 221 -23.54 -25.72 12.31
CA GLY A 221 -22.79 -24.90 13.27
C GLY A 221 -21.26 -25.02 13.18
N VAL A 222 -20.72 -25.33 12.00
CA VAL A 222 -19.29 -25.18 11.73
C VAL A 222 -19.00 -23.73 11.36
N ASN A 223 -18.01 -23.09 11.99
CA ASN A 223 -17.57 -21.75 11.61
C ASN A 223 -16.60 -21.84 10.44
N MET A 224 -16.99 -21.31 9.30
CA MET A 224 -16.18 -21.28 8.09
C MET A 224 -15.51 -19.91 7.96
N ILE A 225 -14.18 -19.91 7.87
CA ILE A 225 -13.35 -18.70 7.85
C ILE A 225 -12.55 -18.69 6.55
N HIS A 226 -12.59 -17.58 5.81
CA HIS A 226 -11.80 -17.37 4.60
C HIS A 226 -11.02 -16.07 4.67
N LEU A 227 -9.87 -16.03 4.00
CA LEU A 227 -8.98 -14.87 3.97
C LEU A 227 -8.93 -14.28 2.56
N ILE A 228 -9.14 -12.96 2.46
CA ILE A 228 -8.90 -12.17 1.27
C ILE A 228 -7.72 -11.26 1.57
N GLN A 229 -6.56 -11.49 0.93
CA GLN A 229 -5.29 -10.85 1.31
C GLN A 229 -4.48 -10.37 0.10
N PHE A 230 -3.92 -9.17 0.21
CA PHE A 230 -3.10 -8.54 -0.81
C PHE A 230 -1.75 -8.11 -0.24
N TYR A 231 -0.80 -9.05 -0.23
CA TYR A 231 0.53 -8.84 0.31
C TYR A 231 1.49 -8.11 -0.64
N GLU A 232 1.27 -8.23 -1.95
CA GLU A 232 2.14 -7.58 -2.96
C GLU A 232 1.80 -6.10 -3.14
N ASP A 233 0.50 -5.77 -3.14
CA ASP A 233 -0.01 -4.40 -3.22
C ASP A 233 -1.24 -4.24 -2.34
N PHE A 234 -1.07 -3.55 -1.21
CA PHE A 234 -2.17 -3.30 -0.26
C PHE A 234 -3.32 -2.48 -0.89
N THR A 235 -3.06 -1.72 -1.97
CA THR A 235 -4.10 -0.90 -2.61
C THR A 235 -5.14 -1.73 -3.35
N ASP A 236 -4.84 -3.00 -3.61
CA ASP A 236 -5.75 -3.98 -4.24
C ASP A 236 -6.99 -4.25 -3.38
N ILE A 237 -6.91 -3.97 -2.08
CA ILE A 237 -8.08 -4.00 -1.18
C ILE A 237 -9.15 -2.95 -1.55
N TYR A 238 -8.81 -2.00 -2.43
CA TYR A 238 -9.73 -1.01 -2.98
C TYR A 238 -10.14 -1.28 -4.43
N ASP A 239 -9.74 -2.43 -4.98
CA ASP A 239 -10.13 -2.90 -6.31
C ASP A 239 -11.15 -4.05 -6.19
N VAL A 240 -12.41 -3.74 -6.49
CA VAL A 240 -13.51 -4.71 -6.35
C VAL A 240 -13.36 -5.91 -7.29
N GLU A 241 -12.74 -5.75 -8.45
CA GLU A 241 -12.54 -6.86 -9.39
C GLU A 241 -11.50 -7.84 -8.86
N LYS A 242 -10.44 -7.32 -8.22
CA LYS A 242 -9.42 -8.16 -7.55
C LYS A 242 -9.99 -8.88 -6.33
N ILE A 243 -10.86 -8.22 -5.56
CA ILE A 243 -11.58 -8.85 -4.44
C ILE A 243 -12.51 -9.95 -4.95
N ASN A 244 -13.28 -9.68 -6.01
CA ASN A 244 -14.16 -10.68 -6.62
C ASN A 244 -13.37 -11.90 -7.09
N LYS A 245 -12.19 -11.70 -7.68
CA LYS A 245 -11.31 -12.79 -8.10
C LYS A 245 -10.86 -13.66 -6.91
N GLN A 246 -10.53 -13.08 -5.76
CA GLN A 246 -10.23 -13.89 -4.57
C GLN A 246 -11.46 -14.63 -4.03
N ILE A 247 -12.65 -14.04 -4.12
CA ILE A 247 -13.90 -14.71 -3.76
C ILE A 247 -14.18 -15.90 -4.69
N GLU A 248 -13.96 -15.74 -6.00
CA GLU A 248 -14.04 -16.82 -7.00
C GLU A 248 -13.04 -17.94 -6.67
N GLU A 249 -11.79 -17.59 -6.37
CA GLU A 249 -10.76 -18.55 -5.99
C GLU A 249 -11.11 -19.30 -4.69
N ILE A 250 -11.72 -18.63 -3.70
CA ILE A 250 -12.22 -19.29 -2.49
C ILE A 250 -13.32 -20.31 -2.84
N ALA A 251 -14.27 -19.92 -3.71
CA ALA A 251 -15.37 -20.80 -4.11
C ALA A 251 -14.92 -21.99 -4.97
N ASP A 252 -13.96 -21.79 -5.88
CA ASP A 252 -13.43 -22.82 -6.78
C ASP A 252 -12.55 -23.85 -6.05
N ASN A 253 -11.89 -23.43 -4.97
CA ASN A 253 -11.02 -24.30 -4.16
C ASN A 253 -11.74 -24.99 -3.01
N PHE A 254 -13.01 -24.67 -2.75
CA PHE A 254 -13.79 -25.32 -1.70
C PHE A 254 -14.07 -26.79 -2.04
N SER A 255 -13.77 -27.70 -1.12
CA SER A 255 -13.91 -29.14 -1.31
C SER A 255 -14.74 -29.76 -0.19
N VAL A 256 -15.95 -30.20 -0.54
CA VAL A 256 -16.86 -30.87 0.40
C VAL A 256 -16.21 -32.08 1.05
N ASP A 257 -15.47 -32.88 0.28
CA ASP A 257 -14.80 -34.08 0.78
C ASP A 257 -13.71 -33.72 1.80
N ASP A 258 -12.91 -32.67 1.53
CA ASP A 258 -11.83 -32.25 2.42
C ASP A 258 -12.37 -31.67 3.74
N GLU A 259 -13.46 -30.90 3.69
CA GLU A 259 -14.12 -30.36 4.88
C GLU A 259 -14.75 -31.46 5.74
N ILE A 260 -15.38 -32.46 5.10
CA ILE A 260 -15.90 -33.64 5.80
C ILE A 260 -14.76 -34.37 6.50
N ASP A 261 -13.66 -34.63 5.81
CA ASP A 261 -12.51 -35.34 6.38
C ASP A 261 -11.92 -34.56 7.55
N LEU A 262 -11.70 -33.25 7.39
CA LEU A 262 -11.15 -32.35 8.41
C LEU A 262 -12.03 -32.33 9.68
N HIS A 263 -13.33 -32.04 9.53
CA HIS A 263 -14.20 -31.85 10.69
C HIS A 263 -14.59 -33.16 11.37
N ARG A 264 -14.63 -34.27 10.63
CA ARG A 264 -14.94 -35.60 11.19
C ARG A 264 -13.76 -36.26 11.87
N GLU A 265 -12.55 -35.69 11.85
CA GLU A 265 -11.48 -36.13 12.77
C GLU A 265 -11.93 -36.00 14.24
N SER A 266 -12.71 -34.95 14.54
CA SER A 266 -13.28 -34.71 15.86
C SER A 266 -14.27 -35.79 16.29
N CYS A 267 -14.08 -36.33 17.50
CA CYS A 267 -15.00 -37.31 18.08
C CYS A 267 -16.37 -36.69 18.38
N ASP A 268 -16.41 -35.44 18.83
CA ASP A 268 -17.64 -34.75 19.22
C ASP A 268 -18.52 -34.45 18.00
N TYR A 269 -17.88 -34.03 16.89
CA TYR A 269 -18.58 -33.79 15.63
C TYR A 269 -19.17 -35.09 15.07
N ARG A 270 -18.40 -36.20 15.06
CA ARG A 270 -18.89 -37.52 14.61
C ARG A 270 -20.03 -38.09 15.45
N GLN A 271 -20.07 -37.77 16.74
CA GLN A 271 -21.16 -38.19 17.62
C GLN A 271 -22.43 -37.36 17.43
N SER A 272 -22.26 -36.10 17.00
CA SER A 272 -23.36 -35.16 16.81
C SER A 272 -23.99 -35.27 15.41
N PHE A 273 -23.17 -35.55 14.39
CA PHE A 273 -23.60 -35.53 12.98
C PHE A 273 -23.23 -36.83 12.24
N SER A 274 -24.20 -37.40 11.53
CA SER A 274 -23.95 -38.52 10.64
C SER A 274 -23.15 -38.07 9.40
N ILE A 275 -22.60 -39.03 8.66
CA ILE A 275 -21.92 -38.72 7.38
C ILE A 275 -22.89 -38.00 6.42
N LYS A 276 -24.18 -38.38 6.44
CA LYS A 276 -25.20 -37.76 5.60
C LYS A 276 -25.44 -36.31 6.00
N ASP A 277 -25.51 -36.02 7.31
CA ASP A 277 -25.72 -34.67 7.82
C ASP A 277 -24.53 -33.78 7.45
N SER A 278 -23.29 -34.28 7.60
CA SER A 278 -22.09 -33.56 7.17
C SER A 278 -22.10 -33.27 5.67
N LEU A 279 -22.46 -34.25 4.84
CA LEU A 279 -22.52 -34.07 3.39
C LEU A 279 -23.54 -32.99 3.00
N GLU A 280 -24.76 -33.07 3.53
CA GLU A 280 -25.81 -32.09 3.26
C GLU A 280 -25.41 -30.68 3.72
N ASP A 281 -24.75 -30.55 4.87
CA ASP A 281 -24.31 -29.27 5.43
C ASP A 281 -23.25 -28.59 4.57
N PHE A 282 -22.20 -29.33 4.18
CA PHE A 282 -21.12 -28.77 3.36
C PHE A 282 -21.52 -28.58 1.89
N GLU A 283 -22.40 -29.41 1.32
CA GLU A 283 -22.98 -29.14 -0.01
C GLU A 283 -23.84 -27.86 0.00
N GLU A 284 -24.60 -27.62 1.07
CA GLU A 284 -25.37 -26.38 1.20
C GLU A 284 -24.46 -25.16 1.39
N TYR A 285 -23.40 -25.31 2.18
CA TYR A 285 -22.38 -24.26 2.33
C TYR A 285 -21.68 -23.94 1.00
N GLU A 286 -21.22 -24.95 0.28
CA GLU A 286 -20.58 -24.79 -1.04
C GLU A 286 -21.52 -24.03 -1.99
N LYS A 287 -22.81 -24.36 -1.99
CA LYS A 287 -23.81 -23.65 -2.80
C LYS A 287 -23.93 -22.18 -2.41
N LYS A 288 -23.95 -21.85 -1.11
CA LYS A 288 -23.97 -20.45 -0.63
C LYS A 288 -22.71 -19.70 -1.06
N LEU A 289 -21.54 -20.35 -0.99
CA LEU A 289 -20.26 -19.76 -1.39
C LEU A 289 -20.21 -19.49 -2.90
N LYS A 290 -20.65 -20.45 -3.72
CA LYS A 290 -20.77 -20.29 -5.19
C LYS A 290 -21.78 -19.22 -5.58
N GLU A 291 -22.89 -19.11 -4.84
CA GLU A 291 -23.87 -18.04 -5.05
C GLU A 291 -23.26 -16.66 -4.75
N MET A 292 -22.54 -16.53 -3.62
CA MET A 292 -21.84 -15.29 -3.29
C MET A 292 -20.84 -14.92 -4.37
N SER A 293 -19.96 -15.84 -4.77
CA SER A 293 -18.96 -15.61 -5.82
C SER A 293 -19.59 -15.11 -7.12
N LYS A 294 -20.71 -15.72 -7.54
CA LYS A 294 -21.38 -15.33 -8.78
C LYS A 294 -22.09 -13.97 -8.69
N GLU A 295 -22.67 -13.64 -7.54
CA GLU A 295 -23.55 -12.48 -7.39
C GLU A 295 -22.89 -11.30 -6.67
N PHE A 296 -21.64 -11.44 -6.23
CA PHE A 296 -20.90 -10.43 -5.46
C PHE A 296 -20.87 -9.07 -6.18
N LEU A 297 -20.35 -9.01 -7.42
CA LEU A 297 -20.27 -7.78 -8.18
C LEU A 297 -21.64 -7.13 -8.43
N ASN A 298 -22.66 -7.94 -8.71
CA ASN A 298 -24.03 -7.44 -8.92
C ASN A 298 -24.57 -6.75 -7.66
N LYS A 299 -24.37 -7.38 -6.50
CA LYS A 299 -24.85 -6.87 -5.22
C LYS A 299 -24.03 -5.66 -4.74
N TYR A 300 -22.72 -5.69 -4.96
CA TYR A 300 -21.83 -4.55 -4.74
C TYR A 300 -22.26 -3.32 -5.54
N HIS A 301 -22.49 -3.45 -6.85
CA HIS A 301 -22.94 -2.34 -7.68
C HIS A 301 -24.30 -1.80 -7.23
N LYS A 302 -25.20 -2.67 -6.79
CA LYS A 302 -26.50 -2.25 -6.24
C LYS A 302 -26.33 -1.42 -4.96
N ILE A 303 -25.51 -1.88 -4.01
CA ILE A 303 -25.23 -1.16 -2.76
C ILE A 303 -24.55 0.18 -3.05
N LEU A 304 -23.55 0.20 -3.92
CA LEU A 304 -22.86 1.42 -4.32
C LEU A 304 -23.80 2.44 -4.97
N TYR A 305 -24.70 1.98 -5.83
CA TYR A 305 -25.72 2.82 -6.47
C TYR A 305 -26.72 3.39 -5.45
N GLU A 306 -27.18 2.58 -4.50
CA GLU A 306 -28.07 3.04 -3.42
C GLU A 306 -27.41 4.09 -2.53
N LYS A 307 -26.09 3.98 -2.27
CA LYS A 307 -25.33 5.02 -1.56
C LYS A 307 -25.29 6.32 -2.35
N PHE A 308 -25.07 6.24 -3.66
CA PHE A 308 -25.01 7.41 -4.53
C PHE A 308 -26.34 8.17 -4.58
N ILE A 309 -27.48 7.46 -4.72
CA ILE A 309 -28.81 8.10 -4.68
C ILE A 309 -29.04 8.81 -3.34
N LYS A 310 -28.75 8.13 -2.22
CA LYS A 310 -28.94 8.70 -0.88
C LYS A 310 -28.08 9.95 -0.62
N SER A 311 -26.92 10.08 -1.26
CA SER A 311 -26.12 11.31 -1.18
C SER A 311 -26.77 12.47 -1.94
N VAL A 312 -27.33 12.23 -3.13
CA VAL A 312 -28.00 13.26 -3.94
C VAL A 312 -29.24 13.82 -3.22
N ASP A 313 -30.09 12.95 -2.68
CA ASP A 313 -31.30 13.36 -1.93
C ASP A 313 -30.97 14.19 -0.66
N LYS A 314 -29.82 13.93 -0.04
CA LYS A 314 -29.32 14.68 1.13
C LYS A 314 -28.81 16.08 0.78
N GLU A 315 -28.33 16.29 -0.44
CA GLU A 315 -27.90 17.61 -0.89
C GLU A 315 -29.10 18.46 -1.32
N GLU A 316 -30.09 17.87 -1.99
CA GLU A 316 -31.34 18.56 -2.35
C GLU A 316 -32.10 19.02 -1.11
N SER A 317 -32.25 18.15 -0.10
CA SER A 317 -32.91 18.49 1.17
C SER A 317 -32.18 19.54 2.02
N LYS A 318 -30.85 19.65 1.93
CA LYS A 318 -30.09 20.75 2.56
C LYS A 318 -30.28 22.09 1.86
N ASN A 319 -30.51 22.07 0.55
CA ASN A 319 -30.77 23.28 -0.22
C ASN A 319 -32.20 23.81 -0.04
N GLU A 320 -33.16 22.96 0.28
CA GLU A 320 -34.55 23.37 0.58
C GLU A 320 -34.73 24.01 1.96
N ILE A 321 -33.84 23.75 2.93
CA ILE A 321 -33.92 24.33 4.29
C ILE A 321 -33.35 25.76 4.35
N ASN A 322 -32.69 26.23 3.28
CA ASN A 322 -32.09 27.57 3.18
C ASN A 322 -32.96 28.61 2.43
N TYR A 323 -34.28 28.37 2.30
CA TYR A 323 -35.22 29.32 1.72
C TYR A 323 -36.21 29.90 2.74
#